data_AF-A0A3A6PA13-F1
#
_entry.id   AF-A0A3A6PA13-F1
#
_cell.length_a   1.000
_cell.length_b   1.000
_cell.length_c   1.000
_cell.angle_alpha   90.00
_cell.angle_beta   90.00
_cell.angle_gamma   90.00
#
_symmetry.space_group_name_H-M   'P 1'
#
loop_
_entity.id
_entity.type
_entity.pdbx_description
1 polymer ?
#
loop_
_entity_poly.entity_id
_entity_poly.type
_entity_poly.pdbx_seq_one_letter_code
_entity_poly.pdbx_strand_id
1 'polypeptide(L)'
;MQDHAQALYNLSADLGRVLSQALTSELPISGSALGAGQVGQNALCGQFQYGLLYCALEKIEINQAADRTYWKDLHAQLTRIIDQEARASADKVLGPLGQWASQDEVVQIGRAAYDPLAPFAGTSLRNLEAGLKETPVAVLASRIIKSFYAVADHSAVADRVISLAFAGIKELFSKGGLA
;
A
#
# COMPACT_ATOMS: atom_id res chain seq x y z
N MET A 1 -15.79 -9.38 13.72
CA MET A 1 -14.43 -9.54 13.14
C MET A 1 -14.40 -9.21 11.67
N GLN A 2 -15.27 -9.81 10.85
CA GLN A 2 -15.27 -9.59 9.40
C GLN A 2 -15.55 -8.12 9.04
N ASP A 3 -16.52 -7.51 9.73
CA ASP A 3 -16.86 -6.09 9.56
C ASP A 3 -15.69 -5.17 9.90
N HIS A 4 -14.85 -5.56 10.87
CA HIS A 4 -13.70 -4.75 11.28
C HIS A 4 -12.54 -4.88 10.29
N ALA A 5 -12.24 -6.11 9.82
CA ALA A 5 -11.28 -6.32 8.76
C ALA A 5 -11.67 -5.54 7.48
N GLN A 6 -12.95 -5.57 7.12
CA GLN A 6 -13.47 -4.81 5.99
C GLN A 6 -13.37 -3.29 6.22
N ALA A 7 -13.67 -2.81 7.43
CA ALA A 7 -13.53 -1.41 7.78
C ALA A 7 -12.07 -0.93 7.66
N LEU A 8 -11.10 -1.75 8.10
CA LEU A 8 -9.68 -1.47 7.95
C LEU A 8 -9.26 -1.42 6.48
N TYR A 9 -9.77 -2.35 5.67
CA TYR A 9 -9.52 -2.38 4.22
C TYR A 9 -10.04 -1.11 3.54
N ASN A 10 -11.30 -0.77 3.79
CA ASN A 10 -11.96 0.40 3.22
C ASN A 10 -11.31 1.71 3.68
N LEU A 11 -11.00 1.83 4.98
CA LEU A 11 -10.32 3.01 5.52
C LEU A 11 -8.94 3.18 4.89
N SER A 12 -8.18 2.09 4.71
CA SER A 12 -6.89 2.15 4.01
C SER A 12 -7.02 2.59 2.55
N ALA A 13 -8.09 2.18 1.86
CA ALA A 13 -8.37 2.60 0.49
C ALA A 13 -8.71 4.10 0.41
N ASP A 14 -9.57 4.58 1.32
CA ASP A 14 -9.94 6.00 1.40
C ASP A 14 -8.73 6.88 1.73
N LEU A 15 -7.89 6.43 2.68
CA LEU A 15 -6.64 7.11 2.99
C LEU A 15 -5.68 7.09 1.81
N GLY A 16 -5.54 5.96 1.11
CA GLY A 16 -4.72 5.89 -0.10
C GLY A 16 -5.15 6.93 -1.15
N ARG A 17 -6.45 7.12 -1.33
CA ARG A 17 -7.00 8.14 -2.23
C ARG A 17 -6.67 9.56 -1.76
N VAL A 18 -6.90 9.88 -0.49
CA VAL A 18 -6.63 11.21 0.07
C VAL A 18 -5.13 11.54 0.04
N LEU A 19 -4.28 10.60 0.44
CA LEU A 19 -2.83 10.80 0.50
C LEU A 19 -2.22 10.94 -0.89
N SER A 20 -2.67 10.12 -1.85
CA SER A 20 -2.24 10.28 -3.24
C SER A 20 -2.66 11.63 -3.81
N GLN A 21 -3.86 12.13 -3.50
CA GLN A 21 -4.32 13.45 -3.97
C GLN A 21 -3.52 14.59 -3.34
N ALA A 22 -3.21 14.49 -2.04
CA ALA A 22 -2.36 15.44 -1.36
C ALA A 22 -0.97 15.50 -1.99
N LEU A 23 -0.35 14.33 -2.21
CA LEU A 23 0.97 14.24 -2.82
C LEU A 23 1.01 14.88 -4.22
N THR A 24 0.04 14.56 -5.08
CA THR A 24 0.05 15.07 -6.47
C THR A 24 -0.35 16.54 -6.59
N SER A 25 -1.11 17.07 -5.62
CA SER A 25 -1.40 18.50 -5.56
C SER A 25 -0.19 19.35 -5.20
N GLU A 26 0.74 18.81 -4.40
CA GLU A 26 1.95 19.49 -3.96
C GLU A 26 3.13 19.22 -4.89
N LEU A 27 3.23 17.99 -5.38
CA LEU A 27 4.32 17.50 -6.21
C LEU A 27 3.73 16.89 -7.49
N PRO A 28 3.58 17.69 -8.56
CA PRO A 28 3.06 17.22 -9.83
C PRO A 28 3.88 16.03 -10.34
N ILE A 29 3.19 14.99 -10.81
CA ILE A 29 3.86 13.80 -11.36
C ILE A 29 4.62 14.20 -12.64
N SER A 30 5.94 14.14 -12.58
CA SER A 30 6.83 14.43 -13.70
C SER A 30 7.40 13.14 -14.26
N GLY A 31 7.17 12.85 -15.54
CA GLY A 31 7.80 11.72 -16.24
C GLY A 31 7.05 10.38 -16.17
N SER A 32 5.74 10.36 -15.89
CA SER A 32 4.97 9.11 -16.03
C SER A 32 4.94 8.68 -17.50
N ALA A 33 5.45 7.49 -17.81
CA ALA A 33 5.49 6.92 -19.16
C ALA A 33 4.12 6.82 -19.85
N LEU A 34 3.03 6.88 -19.07
CA LEU A 34 1.67 6.70 -19.56
C LEU A 34 0.98 8.00 -19.98
N GLY A 35 1.55 9.18 -19.70
CA GLY A 35 0.96 10.49 -20.04
C GLY A 35 -0.44 10.77 -19.46
N ALA A 36 -1.01 9.82 -18.71
CA ALA A 36 -2.37 9.84 -18.20
C ALA A 36 -2.35 10.06 -16.69
N GLY A 37 -2.51 11.32 -16.27
CA GLY A 37 -2.48 11.71 -14.86
C GLY A 37 -3.41 10.88 -13.97
N GLN A 38 -4.58 10.48 -14.48
CA GLN A 38 -5.52 9.62 -13.76
C GLN A 38 -4.98 8.22 -13.48
N VAL A 39 -4.22 7.63 -14.41
CA VAL A 39 -3.64 6.29 -14.23
C VAL A 39 -2.52 6.34 -13.20
N GLY A 40 -1.67 7.36 -13.26
CA GLY A 40 -0.65 7.62 -12.24
C GLY A 40 -1.26 7.83 -10.86
N GLN A 41 -2.35 8.60 -10.77
CA GLN A 41 -3.08 8.84 -9.53
C GLN A 41 -3.66 7.55 -8.93
N ASN A 42 -4.30 6.71 -9.75
CA ASN A 42 -4.87 5.45 -9.28
C ASN A 42 -3.77 4.49 -8.80
N ALA A 43 -2.62 4.46 -9.48
CA ALA A 43 -1.49 3.63 -9.07
C ALA A 43 -0.87 4.13 -7.76
N LEU A 44 -0.73 5.46 -7.56
CA LEU A 44 -0.31 6.05 -6.29
C LEU A 44 -1.28 5.69 -5.16
N CYS A 45 -2.59 5.79 -5.41
CA CYS A 45 -3.63 5.40 -4.45
C CYS A 45 -3.42 3.94 -4.00
N GLY A 46 -3.20 3.02 -4.93
CA GLY A 46 -2.91 1.62 -4.62
C GLY A 46 -1.62 1.44 -3.82
N GLN A 47 -0.54 2.14 -4.17
CA GLN A 47 0.72 2.06 -3.42
C GLN A 47 0.56 2.53 -1.96
N PHE A 48 -0.14 3.64 -1.73
CA PHE A 48 -0.45 4.08 -0.37
C PHE A 48 -1.35 3.09 0.37
N GLN A 49 -2.44 2.63 -0.26
CA GLN A 49 -3.37 1.69 0.37
C GLN A 49 -2.65 0.42 0.83
N TYR A 50 -1.89 -0.24 -0.03
CA TYR A 50 -1.22 -1.49 0.33
C TYR A 50 -0.07 -1.30 1.32
N GLY A 51 0.62 -0.15 1.28
CA GLY A 51 1.59 0.22 2.32
C GLY A 51 0.91 0.39 3.69
N LEU A 52 -0.26 1.04 3.74
CA LEU A 52 -1.04 1.19 4.97
C LEU A 52 -1.58 -0.14 5.48
N LEU A 53 -2.05 -1.01 4.59
CA LEU A 53 -2.53 -2.35 4.94
C LEU A 53 -1.42 -3.23 5.52
N TYR A 54 -0.21 -3.16 4.97
CA TYR A 54 0.93 -3.86 5.55
C TYR A 54 1.24 -3.35 6.97
N CYS A 55 1.25 -2.03 7.17
CA CYS A 55 1.40 -1.44 8.51
C CYS A 55 0.28 -1.88 9.48
N ALA A 56 -0.95 -2.05 8.98
CA ALA A 56 -2.07 -2.56 9.76
C ALA A 56 -1.81 -4.00 10.24
N LEU A 57 -1.38 -4.88 9.33
CA LEU A 57 -1.05 -6.28 9.64
C LEU A 57 0.07 -6.36 10.68
N GLU A 58 1.14 -5.60 10.52
CA GLU A 58 2.23 -5.50 11.50
C GLU A 58 1.74 -5.06 12.89
N LYS A 59 0.87 -4.05 12.95
CA LYS A 59 0.32 -3.57 14.21
C LYS A 59 -0.62 -4.59 14.85
N ILE A 60 -1.42 -5.29 14.05
CA ILE A 60 -2.24 -6.41 14.51
C ILE A 60 -1.36 -7.50 15.11
N GLU A 61 -0.26 -7.88 14.46
CA GLU A 61 0.69 -8.88 14.99
C GLU A 61 1.32 -8.43 16.31
N ILE A 62 1.72 -7.17 16.42
CA ILE A 62 2.22 -6.60 17.69
C ILE A 62 1.17 -6.72 18.79
N ASN A 63 -0.10 -6.43 18.49
CA ASN A 63 -1.18 -6.44 19.47
C ASN A 63 -1.61 -7.86 19.89
N GLN A 64 -1.22 -8.92 19.17
CA GLN A 64 -1.50 -10.31 19.59
C GLN A 64 -0.92 -10.64 20.97
N ALA A 65 0.09 -9.91 21.44
CA ALA A 65 0.61 -10.05 22.80
C ALA A 65 -0.41 -9.66 23.88
N ALA A 66 -1.37 -8.78 23.57
CA ALA A 66 -2.40 -8.32 24.48
C ALA A 66 -3.69 -9.18 24.41
N ASP A 67 -4.16 -9.51 23.20
CA ASP A 67 -5.29 -10.42 22.98
C ASP A 67 -5.06 -11.29 21.75
N ARG A 68 -4.52 -12.50 21.99
CA ARG A 68 -4.14 -13.37 20.88
C ARG A 68 -5.32 -13.81 20.02
N THR A 69 -6.49 -14.06 20.60
CA THR A 69 -7.63 -14.65 19.88
C THR A 69 -8.19 -13.64 18.90
N TYR A 70 -8.51 -12.44 19.39
CA TYR A 70 -9.07 -11.38 18.58
C TYR A 70 -8.12 -10.95 17.46
N TRP A 71 -6.86 -10.66 17.79
CA TRP A 71 -5.92 -10.12 16.81
C TRP A 71 -5.50 -11.15 15.76
N LYS A 72 -5.41 -12.44 16.12
CA LYS A 72 -5.14 -13.50 15.15
C LYS A 72 -6.30 -13.67 14.15
N ASP A 73 -7.54 -13.60 14.63
CA ASP A 73 -8.71 -13.70 13.76
C ASP A 73 -8.85 -12.47 12.86
N LEU A 74 -8.56 -11.27 13.38
CA LEU A 74 -8.54 -10.04 12.59
C LEU A 74 -7.46 -10.11 11.51
N HIS A 75 -6.26 -10.57 11.86
CA HIS A 75 -5.15 -10.76 10.92
C HIS A 75 -5.57 -11.67 9.76
N ALA A 76 -6.06 -12.87 10.06
CA ALA A 76 -6.45 -13.84 9.06
C ALA A 76 -7.55 -13.32 8.12
N GLN A 77 -8.51 -12.57 8.67
CA GLN A 77 -9.60 -11.99 7.88
C GLN A 77 -9.13 -10.84 7.01
N LEU A 78 -8.27 -9.95 7.54
CA LEU A 78 -7.71 -8.85 6.77
C LEU A 78 -6.82 -9.37 5.63
N THR A 79 -5.93 -10.34 5.89
CA THR A 79 -5.12 -11.00 4.86
C THR A 79 -6.01 -11.60 3.77
N ARG A 80 -7.09 -12.31 4.15
CA ARG A 80 -8.01 -12.89 3.18
C ARG A 80 -8.70 -11.84 2.30
N ILE A 81 -9.15 -10.72 2.87
CA ILE A 81 -9.76 -9.64 2.10
C ILE A 81 -8.75 -9.04 1.13
N ILE A 82 -7.52 -8.79 1.59
CA ILE A 82 -6.43 -8.28 0.74
C ILE A 82 -6.19 -9.21 -0.44
N ASP A 83 -6.05 -10.51 -0.21
CA ASP A 83 -5.81 -11.49 -1.27
C ASP A 83 -6.98 -11.56 -2.26
N GLN A 84 -8.21 -11.53 -1.76
CA GLN A 84 -9.42 -11.59 -2.59
C GLN A 84 -9.54 -10.35 -3.48
N GLU A 85 -9.38 -9.16 -2.92
CA GLU A 85 -9.49 -7.90 -3.66
C GLU A 85 -8.32 -7.69 -4.61
N ALA A 86 -7.10 -8.06 -4.22
CA ALA A 86 -5.92 -8.01 -5.08
C ALA A 86 -6.11 -8.91 -6.31
N ARG A 87 -6.58 -10.15 -6.12
CA ARG A 87 -6.89 -11.07 -7.23
C ARG A 87 -8.00 -10.53 -8.11
N ALA A 88 -9.11 -10.09 -7.53
CA ALA A 88 -10.23 -9.54 -8.29
C ALA A 88 -9.82 -8.31 -9.12
N SER A 89 -8.96 -7.45 -8.57
CA SER A 89 -8.40 -6.31 -9.29
C SER A 89 -7.42 -6.74 -10.39
N ALA A 90 -6.54 -7.71 -10.10
CA ALA A 90 -5.58 -8.23 -11.06
C ALA A 90 -6.28 -8.89 -12.26
N ASP A 91 -7.28 -9.73 -12.03
CA ASP A 91 -8.03 -10.44 -13.08
C ASP A 91 -8.74 -9.45 -14.02
N LYS A 92 -9.32 -8.37 -13.48
CA LYS A 92 -9.95 -7.30 -14.26
C LYS A 92 -8.98 -6.58 -15.20
N VAL A 93 -7.70 -6.48 -14.82
CA VAL A 93 -6.66 -5.83 -15.61
C VAL A 93 -6.01 -6.80 -16.58
N LEU A 94 -5.65 -7.99 -16.11
CA LEU A 94 -4.88 -8.99 -16.86
C LEU A 94 -5.73 -9.70 -17.92
N GLY A 95 -7.02 -9.91 -17.67
CA GLY A 95 -7.93 -10.56 -18.61
C GLY A 95 -7.95 -9.88 -20.00
N PRO A 96 -8.24 -8.56 -20.06
CA PRO A 96 -8.14 -7.80 -21.30
C PRO A 96 -6.72 -7.74 -21.88
N LEU A 97 -5.70 -7.63 -21.01
CA LEU A 97 -4.30 -7.50 -21.43
C LEU A 97 -3.80 -8.74 -22.18
N GLY A 98 -4.31 -9.93 -21.84
CA GLY A 98 -3.97 -11.19 -22.52
C GLY A 98 -4.39 -11.27 -23.98
N GLN A 99 -5.21 -10.34 -24.47
CA GLN A 99 -5.52 -10.23 -25.90
C GLN A 99 -4.45 -9.44 -26.68
N TRP A 100 -3.57 -8.71 -25.99
CA TRP A 100 -2.65 -7.73 -26.58
C TRP A 100 -1.18 -8.00 -26.24
N ALA A 101 -0.91 -8.75 -25.18
CA ALA A 101 0.43 -9.10 -24.71
C ALA A 101 0.65 -10.62 -24.73
N SER A 102 1.91 -11.04 -24.79
CA SER A 102 2.27 -12.47 -24.71
C SER A 102 1.92 -13.05 -23.34
N GLN A 103 1.74 -14.38 -23.29
CA GLN A 103 1.48 -15.07 -22.02
C GLN A 103 2.58 -14.82 -20.99
N ASP A 104 3.84 -14.75 -21.41
CA ASP A 104 4.96 -14.48 -20.52
C ASP A 104 4.91 -13.07 -19.93
N GLU A 105 4.57 -12.05 -20.73
CA GLU A 105 4.37 -10.67 -20.24
C GLU A 105 3.21 -10.58 -19.26
N VAL A 106 2.08 -11.23 -19.57
CA VAL A 106 0.89 -11.27 -18.69
C VAL A 106 1.24 -11.95 -17.36
N VAL A 107 2.02 -13.03 -17.38
CA VAL A 107 2.48 -13.72 -16.17
C VAL A 107 3.43 -12.83 -15.36
N GLN A 108 4.35 -12.12 -16.00
CA GLN A 108 5.26 -11.21 -15.31
C GLN A 108 4.52 -10.05 -14.62
N ILE A 109 3.57 -9.43 -15.32
CA ILE A 109 2.71 -8.37 -14.75
C ILE A 109 1.84 -8.97 -13.64
N GLY A 110 1.30 -10.17 -13.85
CA GLY A 110 0.45 -10.86 -12.90
C GLY A 110 1.12 -11.12 -11.56
N ARG A 111 2.40 -11.50 -11.54
CA ARG A 111 3.14 -11.74 -10.28
C ARG A 111 3.09 -10.53 -9.33
N ALA A 112 3.21 -9.32 -9.86
CA ALA A 112 3.13 -8.10 -9.06
C ALA A 112 1.69 -7.69 -8.72
N ALA A 113 0.72 -8.02 -9.58
CA ALA A 113 -0.68 -7.67 -9.39
C ALA A 113 -1.39 -8.58 -8.37
N TYR A 114 -1.03 -9.88 -8.34
CA TYR A 114 -1.65 -10.85 -7.43
C TYR A 114 -1.11 -10.79 -6.00
N ASP A 115 0.10 -10.27 -5.80
CA ASP A 115 0.70 -10.07 -4.48
C ASP A 115 1.21 -8.64 -4.33
N PRO A 116 0.32 -7.69 -3.97
CA PRO A 116 0.70 -6.30 -3.80
C PRO A 116 1.52 -6.06 -2.51
N LEU A 117 1.59 -7.04 -1.59
CA LEU A 117 2.31 -6.92 -0.32
C LEU A 117 3.75 -7.44 -0.39
N ALA A 118 4.09 -8.28 -1.39
CA ALA A 118 5.44 -8.81 -1.61
C ALA A 118 6.57 -7.79 -1.45
N PRO A 119 6.47 -6.54 -1.93
CA PRO A 119 7.53 -5.55 -1.79
C PRO A 119 7.88 -5.18 -0.34
N PHE A 120 6.95 -5.36 0.59
CA PHE A 120 7.10 -5.02 2.01
C PHE A 120 7.57 -6.21 2.85
N ALA A 121 7.62 -7.42 2.28
CA ALA A 121 8.00 -8.62 3.00
C ALA A 121 9.35 -8.47 3.71
N GLY A 122 9.38 -8.84 4.99
CA GLY A 122 10.58 -8.74 5.84
C GLY A 122 10.83 -7.35 6.42
N THR A 123 9.99 -6.36 6.12
CA THR A 123 10.00 -5.07 6.84
C THR A 123 9.17 -5.15 8.11
N SER A 124 9.48 -4.31 9.10
CA SER A 124 8.70 -4.24 10.34
C SER A 124 8.53 -2.85 10.90
N LEU A 125 7.36 -2.57 11.48
CA LEU A 125 7.10 -1.35 12.25
C LEU A 125 7.92 -1.28 13.56
N ARG A 126 8.40 -2.42 14.07
CA ARG A 126 9.23 -2.46 15.28
C ARG A 126 10.58 -1.77 15.10
N ASN A 127 11.03 -1.63 13.85
CA ASN A 127 12.30 -0.99 13.54
C ASN A 127 12.25 0.54 13.67
N LEU A 128 11.07 1.15 13.83
CA LEU A 128 10.90 2.61 13.87
C LEU A 128 11.82 3.31 14.89
N GLU A 129 12.07 2.70 16.05
CA GLU A 129 12.96 3.25 17.09
C GLU A 129 14.43 3.22 16.68
N ALA A 130 14.85 2.23 15.86
CA ALA A 130 16.20 2.10 15.35
C ALA A 130 16.43 2.88 14.03
N GLY A 131 15.36 3.38 13.42
CA GLY A 131 15.36 4.19 12.21
C GLY A 131 14.36 3.70 11.16
N LEU A 132 14.23 4.46 10.07
CA LEU A 132 13.26 4.12 9.01
C LEU A 132 13.74 2.96 8.11
N LYS A 133 15.01 2.59 8.17
CA LYS A 133 15.55 1.49 7.39
C LYS A 133 14.80 0.20 7.74
N GLU A 134 14.43 -0.58 6.72
CA GLU A 134 13.68 -1.84 6.89
C GLU A 134 12.29 -1.66 7.51
N THR A 135 11.70 -0.47 7.41
CA THR A 135 10.28 -0.23 7.73
C THR A 135 9.42 -0.25 6.47
N PRO A 136 8.12 -0.59 6.58
CA PRO A 136 7.20 -0.52 5.45
C PRO A 136 7.11 0.89 4.84
N VAL A 137 7.27 1.92 5.67
CA VAL A 137 7.20 3.33 5.26
C VAL A 137 8.37 3.70 4.34
N ALA A 138 9.58 3.27 4.64
CA ALA A 138 10.74 3.51 3.78
C ALA A 138 10.63 2.77 2.44
N VAL A 139 10.09 1.54 2.45
CA VAL A 139 9.79 0.81 1.20
C VAL A 139 8.75 1.56 0.37
N LEU A 140 7.67 2.04 0.97
CA LEU A 140 6.64 2.83 0.29
C LEU A 140 7.24 4.07 -0.39
N ALA A 141 8.04 4.85 0.36
CA ALA A 141 8.72 6.03 -0.18
C ALA A 141 9.61 5.68 -1.37
N SER A 142 10.46 4.65 -1.23
CA SER A 142 11.34 4.21 -2.33
C SER A 142 10.55 3.81 -3.57
N ARG A 143 9.43 3.11 -3.41
CA ARG A 143 8.59 2.67 -4.53
C ARG A 143 7.94 3.84 -5.25
N ILE A 144 7.30 4.76 -4.52
CA ILE A 144 6.64 5.93 -5.11
C ILE A 144 7.65 6.77 -5.91
N ILE A 145 8.83 7.04 -5.32
CA ILE A 145 9.86 7.84 -5.98
C ILE A 145 10.32 7.19 -7.29
N LYS A 146 10.68 5.90 -7.22
CA LYS A 146 11.16 5.14 -8.39
C LYS A 146 10.10 5.03 -9.49
N SER A 147 8.83 4.91 -9.11
CA SER A 147 7.74 4.73 -10.07
C SER A 147 7.26 6.03 -10.71
N PHE A 148 7.36 7.17 -10.03
CA PHE A 148 6.64 8.38 -10.46
C PHE A 148 7.44 9.68 -10.47
N TYR A 149 8.63 9.73 -9.85
CA TYR A 149 9.35 11.00 -9.60
C TYR A 149 10.83 10.95 -9.98
N ALA A 150 11.16 10.29 -11.10
CA ALA A 150 12.54 10.06 -11.56
C ALA A 150 13.37 11.33 -11.85
N VAL A 151 12.72 12.49 -12.05
CA VAL A 151 13.39 13.79 -12.35
C VAL A 151 13.23 14.84 -11.24
N ALA A 152 12.58 14.49 -10.13
CA ALA A 152 12.35 15.40 -9.00
C ALA A 152 13.49 15.32 -7.99
N ASP A 153 13.51 16.26 -7.03
CA ASP A 153 14.32 16.12 -5.83
C ASP A 153 13.78 14.94 -5.00
N HIS A 154 14.44 13.79 -5.18
CA HIS A 154 14.04 12.54 -4.54
C HIS A 154 14.00 12.65 -3.01
N SER A 155 14.81 13.51 -2.41
CA SER A 155 14.85 13.69 -0.95
C SER A 155 13.57 14.36 -0.45
N ALA A 156 13.16 15.47 -1.07
CA ALA A 156 11.92 16.16 -0.75
C ALA A 156 10.67 15.30 -0.98
N VAL A 157 10.65 14.53 -2.08
CA VAL A 157 9.55 13.58 -2.36
C VAL A 157 9.52 12.47 -1.30
N ALA A 158 10.67 11.91 -0.93
CA ALA A 158 10.76 10.88 0.10
C ALA A 158 10.20 11.36 1.43
N ASP A 159 10.68 12.51 1.91
CA ASP A 159 10.25 13.10 3.18
C ASP A 159 8.74 13.34 3.18
N ARG A 160 8.19 13.80 2.05
CA ARG A 160 6.75 14.02 1.93
C ARG A 160 5.95 12.72 1.97
N VAL A 161 6.38 11.69 1.25
CA VAL A 161 5.71 10.39 1.27
C VAL A 161 5.76 9.78 2.67
N ILE A 162 6.90 9.86 3.36
CA ILE A 162 7.07 9.39 4.74
C ILE A 162 6.10 10.11 5.69
N SER A 163 6.02 11.44 5.59
CA SER A 163 5.11 12.26 6.38
C SER A 163 3.64 11.87 6.18
N LEU A 164 3.21 11.73 4.93
CA LEU A 164 1.84 11.31 4.58
C LEU A 164 1.55 9.89 5.05
N ALA A 165 2.50 8.97 4.91
CA ALA A 165 2.37 7.60 5.37
C ALA A 165 2.16 7.55 6.89
N PHE A 166 2.93 8.32 7.68
CA PHE A 166 2.72 8.39 9.12
C PHE A 166 1.37 9.01 9.50
N ALA A 167 0.90 10.02 8.77
CA ALA A 167 -0.45 10.56 8.98
C ALA A 167 -1.52 9.49 8.73
N GLY A 168 -1.41 8.73 7.64
CA GLY A 168 -2.30 7.62 7.34
C GLY A 168 -2.26 6.50 8.38
N ILE A 169 -1.06 6.12 8.85
CA ILE A 169 -0.87 5.12 9.90
C ILE A 169 -1.54 5.56 11.20
N LYS A 170 -1.32 6.81 11.63
CA LYS A 170 -1.93 7.37 12.83
C LYS A 170 -3.46 7.35 12.75
N GLU A 171 -4.00 7.72 11.60
CA GLU A 171 -5.44 7.70 11.36
C GLU A 171 -6.00 6.27 11.38
N LEU A 172 -5.30 5.34 10.74
CA LEU A 172 -5.66 3.92 10.75
C LEU A 172 -5.63 3.34 12.17
N PHE A 173 -4.64 3.73 12.98
CA PHE A 173 -4.52 3.21 14.33
C PHE A 173 -5.58 3.76 15.28
N SER A 174 -5.97 5.02 15.09
CA SER A 174 -7.02 5.64 15.88
C SER A 174 -8.41 5.22 15.43
N LYS A 175 -8.77 5.44 14.16
CA LYS A 175 -10.12 5.17 13.64
C LYS A 175 -10.35 3.72 13.28
N GLY A 176 -9.31 3.01 12.87
CA GLY A 176 -9.35 1.57 12.65
C GLY A 176 -9.27 0.77 13.95
N GLY A 177 -9.23 1.40 15.13
CA GLY A 177 -9.24 0.69 16.41
C GLY A 177 -8.05 -0.26 16.59
N LEU A 178 -6.88 0.11 16.05
CA LEU A 178 -5.65 -0.69 16.18
C LEU A 178 -4.79 -0.25 17.37
N ALA A 179 -5.26 0.65 18.25
CA ALA A 179 -4.50 1.20 19.37
C ALA A 179 -3.81 0.12 20.22
#